data_AF-A0AAU9SK16-F1
#
_entry.id   AF-A0AAU9SK16-F1
#
_cell.length_a   1.000
_cell.length_b   1.000
_cell.length_c   1.000
_cell.angle_alpha   90.00
_cell.angle_beta   90.00
_cell.angle_gamma   90.00
#
_symmetry.space_group_name_H-M   'P 1'
#
loop_
_entity.id
_entity.type
_entity.pdbx_description
1 polymer ?
#
loop_
_entity_poly.entity_id
_entity_poly.type
_entity_poly.pdbx_seq_one_letter_code
_entity_poly.pdbx_strand_id
1 'polypeptide(L)'
;MVKQYKKTAEILDGIARMKTEAIMVFKLDDEGNAVYTQDIGDLCIILTKSEPFCVPASSFPDVGPNHVKILDVHETAVVNLAEQTWNCYYDKKKEE
;
A
#
# COMPACT_ATOMS: atom_id res chain seq x y z
N MET A 1 -8.98 5.95 0.72
CA MET A 1 -8.30 5.60 2.00
C MET A 1 -7.26 4.52 1.73
N VAL A 2 -6.14 4.52 2.47
CA VAL A 2 -5.06 3.54 2.33
C VAL A 2 -4.78 2.92 3.69
N LYS A 3 -4.62 1.60 3.75
CA LYS A 3 -4.20 0.88 4.94
C LYS A 3 -2.88 0.18 4.65
N GLN A 4 -1.83 0.61 5.34
CA GLN A 4 -0.47 0.07 5.22
C GLN A 4 -0.16 -0.79 6.44
N TYR A 5 0.26 -2.04 6.21
CA TYR A 5 0.72 -2.95 7.24
C TYR A 5 2.23 -3.09 7.12
N LYS A 6 2.93 -2.83 8.23
CA LYS A 6 4.38 -2.90 8.29
C LYS A 6 4.82 -3.88 9.37
N LYS A 7 5.92 -4.56 9.14
CA LYS A 7 6.55 -5.47 10.10
C LYS A 7 8.02 -5.12 10.27
N THR A 8 8.56 -5.38 11.45
CA THR A 8 10.01 -5.26 11.69
C THR A 8 10.74 -6.23 10.78
N ALA A 9 11.57 -5.68 9.89
CA ALA A 9 12.45 -6.46 9.03
C ALA A 9 13.78 -6.76 9.75
N GLU A 10 14.33 -5.75 10.43
CA GLU A 10 15.60 -5.86 11.16
C GLU A 10 15.67 -4.82 12.29
N ILE A 11 16.57 -5.03 13.24
CA ILE A 11 16.93 -4.04 14.26
C ILE A 11 18.41 -3.71 14.05
N LEU A 12 18.71 -2.44 13.75
CA LEU A 12 20.07 -1.93 13.60
C LEU A 12 20.30 -0.83 14.61
N ASP A 13 21.36 -0.95 15.40
CA ASP A 13 21.73 0.02 16.45
C ASP A 13 20.58 0.36 17.42
N GLY A 14 19.76 -0.64 17.74
CA GLY A 14 18.58 -0.48 18.61
C GLY A 14 17.36 0.17 17.95
N ILE A 15 17.43 0.50 16.65
CA ILE A 15 16.33 1.07 15.88
C ILE A 15 15.67 -0.04 15.03
N ALA A 16 14.36 -0.22 15.21
CA ALA A 16 13.58 -1.14 14.41
C ALA A 16 13.31 -0.56 13.01
N ARG A 17 13.81 -1.24 11.97
CA ARG A 17 13.50 -0.93 10.57
C ARG A 17 12.26 -1.70 10.14
N MET A 18 11.21 -0.96 9.79
CA MET A 18 9.93 -1.52 9.38
C MET A 18 9.84 -1.58 7.85
N LYS A 19 9.46 -2.72 7.30
CA LYS A 19 9.12 -2.88 5.88
C LYS A 19 7.63 -3.09 5.69
N THR A 20 7.11 -2.72 4.53
CA THR A 20 5.72 -2.90 4.17
C THR A 20 5.48 -4.35 3.75
N GLU A 21 4.55 -5.00 4.44
CA GLU A 21 4.12 -6.37 4.13
C GLU A 21 2.88 -6.37 3.23
N ALA A 22 2.01 -5.38 3.41
CA ALA A 22 0.74 -5.32 2.72
C ALA A 22 0.23 -3.87 2.62
N ILE A 23 -0.39 -3.55 1.48
CA ILE A 23 -1.12 -2.30 1.26
C ILE A 23 -2.51 -2.63 0.75
N MET A 24 -3.53 -2.08 1.39
CA MET A 24 -4.91 -2.11 0.88
C MET A 24 -5.37 -0.69 0.56
N VAL A 25 -6.05 -0.54 -0.57
CA VAL A 25 -6.64 0.75 -0.98
C VAL A 25 -8.16 0.61 -1.00
N PHE A 26 -8.83 1.65 -0.54
CA PHE A 26 -10.27 1.72 -0.48
C PHE A 26 -10.77 3.00 -1.17
N LYS A 27 -11.74 2.86 -2.06
CA LYS A 27 -12.50 3.97 -2.63
C LYS A 27 -13.74 4.21 -1.78
N LEU A 28 -14.19 5.46 -1.72
CA LEU A 28 -15.50 5.77 -1.16
C LEU A 28 -16.54 5.52 -2.24
N ASP A 29 -17.59 4.79 -1.91
CA ASP A 29 -18.78 4.70 -2.76
C ASP A 29 -19.69 5.93 -2.57
N ASP A 30 -20.80 5.95 -3.30
CA ASP A 30 -21.75 7.07 -3.29
C ASP A 30 -22.45 7.25 -1.93
N GLU A 31 -22.46 6.21 -1.08
CA GLU A 31 -23.00 6.24 0.28
C GLU A 31 -21.93 6.65 1.31
N GLY A 32 -20.68 6.81 0.88
CA GLY A 32 -19.55 7.14 1.74
C GLY A 32 -18.90 5.93 2.43
N ASN A 33 -19.24 4.70 2.03
CA ASN A 33 -18.59 3.50 2.56
C ASN A 33 -17.22 3.30 1.92
N ALA A 34 -16.25 2.84 2.70
CA ALA A 34 -14.92 2.49 2.19
C ALA A 34 -14.91 1.06 1.62
N VAL A 35 -14.88 0.96 0.29
CA VAL A 35 -14.87 -0.31 -0.45
C VAL A 35 -13.47 -0.62 -0.94
N TYR A 36 -12.99 -1.83 -0.67
CA TYR A 36 -11.68 -2.30 -1.12
C TYR A 36 -11.59 -2.28 -2.65
N THR A 37 -10.44 -1.85 -3.18
CA THR A 37 -10.17 -1.86 -4.63
C THR A 37 -8.72 -2.23 -4.94
N GLN A 38 -8.55 -2.90 -6.08
CA GLN A 38 -7.26 -3.13 -6.74
C GLN A 38 -7.04 -2.24 -7.96
N ASP A 39 -7.99 -1.35 -8.22
CA ASP A 39 -7.97 -0.44 -9.34
C ASP A 39 -8.33 0.97 -8.87
N ILE A 40 -7.37 1.89 -9.00
CA ILE A 40 -7.53 3.33 -8.79
C ILE A 40 -7.46 4.14 -10.10
N GLY A 41 -7.39 3.49 -11.25
CA GLY A 41 -7.33 4.13 -12.57
C GLY A 41 -5.99 4.83 -12.83
N ASP A 42 -6.03 6.01 -13.44
CA ASP A 42 -4.85 6.83 -13.76
C ASP A 42 -4.19 7.46 -12.51
N LEU A 43 -4.45 6.96 -11.31
CA LEU A 43 -3.89 7.53 -10.08
C LEU A 43 -2.66 6.75 -9.63
N CYS A 44 -1.71 7.49 -9.07
CA CYS A 44 -0.65 6.93 -8.24
C CYS A 44 -0.71 7.57 -6.86
N ILE A 45 -0.74 6.74 -5.83
CA ILE A 45 -0.67 7.18 -4.43
C ILE A 45 0.80 7.17 -4.01
N ILE A 46 1.26 8.25 -3.40
CA ILE A 46 2.64 8.40 -2.91
C ILE A 46 2.57 8.52 -1.39
N LEU A 47 3.11 7.51 -0.70
CA LEU A 47 3.24 7.47 0.75
C LEU A 47 4.63 7.97 1.13
N THR A 48 4.71 9.13 1.76
CA THR A 48 5.98 9.70 2.24
C THR A 48 6.03 9.69 3.76
N LYS A 49 7.21 9.99 4.34
CA LYS A 49 7.35 10.23 5.79
C LYS A 49 6.45 11.37 6.29
N SER A 50 6.21 12.38 5.47
CA SER A 50 5.50 13.59 5.88
C SER A 50 4.00 13.44 5.71
N GLU A 51 3.51 13.49 4.48
CA GLU A 51 2.08 13.41 4.17
C GLU A 51 1.89 12.55 2.91
N PRO A 52 0.90 11.65 2.90
CA PRO A 52 0.55 10.91 1.69
C PRO A 52 -0.22 11.81 0.72
N PHE A 53 0.07 11.69 -0.57
CA PHE A 53 -0.65 12.43 -1.60
C PHE A 53 -0.91 11.58 -2.83
N CYS A 54 -1.83 12.02 -3.68
CA CYS A 54 -2.22 11.31 -4.89
C CYS A 54 -2.01 12.22 -6.10
N VAL A 55 -1.48 11.65 -7.18
CA VAL A 55 -1.25 12.37 -8.44
C VAL A 55 -1.86 11.59 -9.61
N PRO A 56 -2.32 12.28 -10.67
CA PRO A 56 -2.56 11.63 -11.96
C PRO A 56 -1.23 11.14 -12.53
N ALA A 57 -1.12 9.83 -12.78
CA ALA A 57 0.04 9.18 -13.35
C ALA A 57 0.37 9.75 -14.74
N SER A 58 -0.65 10.01 -15.57
CA SER A 58 -0.49 10.66 -16.88
C SER A 58 0.20 12.02 -16.85
N SER A 59 0.25 12.70 -15.71
CA SER A 59 0.96 13.98 -15.55
C SER A 59 2.46 13.85 -15.35
N PHE A 60 3.00 12.64 -15.14
CA PHE A 60 4.41 12.42 -14.81
C PHE A 60 5.00 11.21 -15.57
N PRO A 61 6.10 11.36 -16.33
CA PRO A 61 6.66 10.27 -17.16
C PRO A 61 7.05 9.00 -16.38
N ASP A 62 7.50 9.14 -15.14
CA ASP A 62 8.04 8.03 -14.33
C ASP A 62 7.02 7.47 -13.33
N VAL A 63 5.74 7.82 -13.45
CA VAL A 63 4.68 7.40 -12.53
C VAL A 63 3.71 6.50 -13.27
N GLY A 64 3.64 5.23 -12.84
CA GLY A 64 2.68 4.27 -13.40
C GLY A 64 1.27 4.48 -12.82
N PRO A 65 0.21 4.32 -13.64
CA PRO A 65 -1.17 4.33 -13.15
C PRO A 65 -1.44 3.10 -12.30
N ASN A 66 -2.41 3.18 -11.39
CA ASN A 66 -2.79 2.08 -10.50
C ASN A 66 -1.66 1.57 -9.56
N HIS A 67 -0.77 2.47 -9.14
CA HIS A 67 0.34 2.14 -8.25
C HIS A 67 0.27 2.87 -6.91
N VAL A 68 0.92 2.26 -5.91
CA VAL A 68 1.29 2.92 -4.66
C VAL A 68 2.82 2.95 -4.57
N LYS A 69 3.40 4.15 -4.47
CA LYS A 69 4.82 4.35 -4.24
C LYS A 69 5.05 4.67 -2.77
N ILE A 70 5.94 3.93 -2.11
CA ILE A 70 6.39 4.16 -0.75
C ILE A 70 7.76 4.83 -0.82
N LEU A 71 7.87 5.98 -0.18
CA LEU A 71 9.08 6.78 -0.02
C LEU A 71 9.28 7.06 1.47
N ASP A 72 9.76 6.05 2.20
CA ASP A 72 10.04 6.12 3.62
C ASP A 72 11.55 6.03 3.89
N VAL A 73 11.99 6.43 5.08
CA VAL A 73 13.41 6.46 5.49
C VAL A 73 14.07 5.08 5.40
N HIS A 74 13.28 4.02 5.60
CA HIS A 74 13.77 2.64 5.64
C HIS A 74 13.34 1.80 4.44
N GLU A 75 12.53 2.36 3.54
CA GLU A 75 11.94 1.60 2.43
C GLU A 75 11.58 2.51 1.26
N THR A 76 12.05 2.12 0.08
CA THR A 76 11.54 2.59 -1.20
C THR A 76 10.92 1.40 -1.91
N ALA A 77 9.61 1.45 -2.16
CA ALA A 77 8.90 0.35 -2.80
C ALA A 77 7.82 0.87 -3.75
N VAL A 78 7.51 0.07 -4.77
CA VAL A 78 6.44 0.35 -5.73
C VAL A 78 5.53 -0.86 -5.75
N VAL A 79 4.25 -0.64 -5.52
CA VAL A 79 3.23 -1.69 -5.46
C VAL A 79 2.23 -1.47 -6.58
N ASN A 80 2.17 -2.40 -7.53
CA ASN A 80 1.09 -2.47 -8.51
C ASN A 80 -0.14 -3.10 -7.85
N LEU A 81 -1.24 -2.36 -7.75
CA LEU A 81 -2.45 -2.83 -7.07
C LEU A 81 -3.12 -4.01 -7.80
N ALA A 82 -2.96 -4.09 -9.13
CA ALA A 82 -3.53 -5.16 -9.94
C ALA A 82 -2.81 -6.51 -9.75
N GLU A 83 -1.54 -6.48 -9.36
CA GLU A 83 -0.71 -7.69 -9.17
C GLU A 83 -0.80 -8.24 -7.75
N GLN A 84 -1.47 -7.54 -6.83
CA GLN A 84 -1.64 -8.00 -5.47
C GLN A 84 -2.47 -9.29 -5.44
N THR A 85 -1.84 -10.37 -4.96
CA THR A 85 -2.54 -11.61 -4.63
C THR A 85 -2.62 -11.70 -3.11
N TRP A 86 -3.83 -11.52 -2.58
CA TRP A 86 -4.07 -11.84 -1.19
C TRP A 86 -4.22 -13.34 -1.10
N ASN A 87 -3.33 -14.00 -0.36
CA ASN A 87 -3.53 -15.39 0.00
C ASN A 87 -4.75 -15.46 0.93
N CYS A 88 -5.95 -15.58 0.35
CA CYS A 88 -7.22 -15.73 1.06
C CYS A 88 -7.38 -17.12 1.71
N TYR A 89 -6.29 -17.91 1.82
CA TYR A 89 -6.33 -19.12 2.61
C TYR A 89 -6.49 -18.71 4.07
N TYR A 90 -7.73 -18.82 4.55
CA TYR A 90 -8.04 -18.92 5.96
C TYR A 90 -7.11 -19.97 6.55
N ASP A 91 -6.18 -19.52 7.39
CA ASP A 91 -5.46 -20.39 8.31
C ASP A 91 -6.51 -20.86 9.32
N LYS A 92 -7.24 -21.93 8.99
CA LYS A 92 -8.02 -22.71 9.95
C LYS A 92 -7.00 -23.33 10.91
N LYS A 93 -6.49 -22.53 11.84
CA LYS A 93 -5.87 -23.09 13.03
C LYS A 93 -6.99 -23.86 13.73
N LYS A 94 -6.79 -25.18 13.76
CA LYS A 94 -7.52 -26.11 14.62
C LYS A 94 -7.56 -25.49 16.02
N GLU A 95 -8.75 -25.16 16.49
CA GLU A 95 -9.02 -25.18 17.92
C GLU A 95 -8.90 -26.65 18.34
N GLU A 96 -7.81 -26.95 19.05
CA GLU A 96 -7.63 -28.19 19.82
C GLU A 96 -8.45 -28.14 21.10
#